data_AF-A0A2P5MVY6-F1
#
_entry.id   AF-A0A2P5MVY6-F1
#
_cell.length_a   1.000
_cell.length_b   1.000
_cell.length_c   1.000
_cell.angle_alpha   90.00
_cell.angle_beta   90.00
_cell.angle_gamma   90.00
#
_symmetry.space_group_name_H-M   'P 1'
#
loop_
_entity.id
_entity.type
_entity.pdbx_description
1 polymer ?
#
loop_
_entity_poly.entity_id
_entity_poly.type
_entity_poly.pdbx_seq_one_letter_code
_entity_poly.pdbx_strand_id
1 'polypeptide(L)'
;MKIEASKQDVLKVRMDIATIQLLEQARSYVGLDKSKFIRQSIREKAKAVIAEHEQTRFSAEDWRLFFELLDNPPEPTERMKKALQTYNNIVADEV
;
A
#
# COMPACT_ATOMS: atom_id res chain seq x y z
N MET A 1 -5.49 -23.68 -0.25
CA MET A 1 -6.25 -23.16 0.89
C MET A 1 -7.63 -22.74 0.38
N LYS A 2 -8.71 -23.44 0.74
CA LYS A 2 -10.08 -23.01 0.38
C LYS A 2 -10.38 -21.75 1.19
N ILE A 3 -10.58 -20.63 0.50
CA ILE A 3 -11.08 -19.40 1.13
C ILE A 3 -12.59 -19.57 1.21
N GLU A 4 -13.08 -20.11 2.33
CA GLU A 4 -14.52 -20.14 2.59
C GLU A 4 -14.96 -18.74 3.01
N ALA A 5 -15.76 -18.09 2.17
CA ALA A 5 -16.33 -16.79 2.50
C ALA A 5 -17.32 -16.97 3.66
N SER A 6 -17.02 -16.36 4.80
CA SER A 6 -17.89 -16.37 5.96
C SER A 6 -18.99 -15.32 5.81
N LYS A 7 -20.06 -15.43 6.60
CA LYS A 7 -21.13 -14.42 6.65
C LYS A 7 -20.62 -13.03 7.09
N GLN A 8 -19.44 -12.99 7.72
CA GLN A 8 -18.76 -11.75 8.13
C GLN A 8 -18.07 -11.03 6.95
N ASP A 9 -17.84 -11.72 5.82
CA ASP A 9 -17.13 -11.16 4.66
C ASP A 9 -18.06 -10.47 3.64
N VAL A 10 -19.33 -10.25 4.01
CA VAL A 10 -20.31 -9.58 3.14
C VAL A 10 -20.22 -8.07 3.28
N LEU A 11 -19.79 -7.42 2.20
CA LEU A 11 -19.75 -5.97 2.10
C LEU A 11 -21.16 -5.39 1.83
N LYS A 12 -21.68 -4.59 2.78
CA LYS A 12 -22.93 -3.82 2.63
C LYS A 12 -22.61 -2.34 2.49
N VAL A 13 -22.89 -1.75 1.32
CA VAL A 13 -22.61 -0.35 1.02
C VAL A 13 -23.87 0.31 0.49
N ARG A 14 -24.20 1.50 1.01
CA ARG A 14 -25.21 2.37 0.41
C ARG A 14 -24.56 3.18 -0.70
N MET A 15 -25.21 3.19 -1.86
CA MET A 15 -24.77 3.93 -3.04
C MET A 15 -25.89 4.86 -3.49
N ASP A 16 -25.53 6.04 -3.97
CA ASP A 16 -26.44 6.98 -4.60
C ASP A 16 -26.79 6.52 -6.01
N ILE A 17 -27.83 7.14 -6.58
CA ILE A 17 -28.39 6.75 -7.89
C ILE A 17 -27.35 6.92 -9.01
N ALA A 18 -26.55 7.99 -8.98
CA ALA A 18 -25.56 8.24 -10.02
C ALA A 18 -24.48 7.15 -10.05
N THR A 19 -23.98 6.73 -8.87
CA THR A 19 -23.02 5.62 -8.77
C THR A 19 -23.61 4.31 -9.28
N ILE A 20 -24.87 4.01 -8.95
CA ILE A 20 -25.53 2.81 -9.47
C ILE A 20 -25.64 2.84 -10.99
N GLN A 21 -26.04 3.98 -11.58
CA GLN A 21 -26.15 4.10 -13.05
C GLN A 21 -24.80 3.88 -13.76
N LEU A 22 -23.73 4.47 -13.23
CA LEU A 22 -22.37 4.26 -13.76
C LEU A 22 -21.94 2.80 -13.66
N LEU A 23 -22.22 2.14 -12.52
CA LEU A 23 -21.95 0.72 -12.33
C LEU A 23 -22.67 -0.14 -13.37
N GLU A 24 -23.97 0.11 -13.59
CA GLU A 24 -24.77 -0.65 -14.56
C GLU A 24 -24.24 -0.49 -15.99
N GLN A 25 -23.89 0.75 -16.38
CA GLN A 25 -23.34 1.03 -17.70
C GLN A 25 -21.97 0.36 -17.87
N ALA A 26 -21.04 0.56 -16.94
CA ALA A 26 -19.69 0.02 -17.04
C ALA A 26 -19.69 -1.52 -17.07
N ARG A 27 -20.47 -2.18 -16.18
CA ARG A 27 -20.54 -3.65 -16.17
C ARG A 27 -21.14 -4.21 -17.46
N SER A 28 -22.05 -3.47 -18.12
CA SER A 28 -22.66 -3.89 -19.39
C SER A 28 -21.62 -3.96 -20.51
N TYR A 29 -20.67 -3.01 -20.54
CA TYR A 29 -19.62 -2.97 -21.56
C TYR A 29 -18.65 -4.14 -21.46
N VAL A 30 -18.40 -4.62 -20.24
CA VAL A 30 -17.49 -5.75 -19.97
C VAL A 30 -18.22 -7.09 -19.83
N GLY A 31 -19.55 -7.11 -19.95
CA GLY A 31 -20.36 -8.33 -19.85
C GLY A 31 -20.28 -9.01 -18.48
N LEU A 32 -20.14 -8.24 -17.39
CA LEU A 32 -20.02 -8.78 -16.03
C LEU A 32 -21.31 -8.57 -15.22
N ASP A 33 -21.59 -9.53 -14.33
CA ASP A 33 -22.58 -9.33 -13.28
C ASP A 33 -22.11 -8.28 -12.25
N LYS A 34 -23.05 -7.71 -11.50
CA LYS A 34 -22.77 -6.63 -10.54
C LYS A 34 -21.73 -7.05 -9.50
N SER A 35 -21.89 -8.22 -8.91
CA SER A 35 -21.03 -8.69 -7.82
C SER A 35 -19.62 -8.98 -8.30
N LYS A 36 -19.47 -9.57 -9.49
CA LYS A 36 -18.18 -9.85 -10.11
C LYS A 36 -17.47 -8.56 -10.51
N PHE A 37 -18.19 -7.61 -11.10
CA PHE A 37 -17.64 -6.28 -11.42
C PHE A 37 -17.15 -5.57 -10.15
N ILE A 38 -17.99 -5.47 -9.11
CA ILE A 38 -17.63 -4.81 -7.85
C ILE A 38 -16.39 -5.46 -7.22
N ARG A 39 -16.35 -6.79 -7.11
CA ARG A 39 -15.19 -7.50 -6.53
C ARG A 39 -13.91 -7.27 -7.33
N GLN A 40 -14.00 -7.25 -8.65
CA GLN A 40 -12.85 -7.01 -9.52
C GLN A 40 -12.34 -5.58 -9.35
N SER A 41 -13.22 -4.59 -9.42
CA SER A 41 -12.87 -3.17 -9.28
C SER A 41 -12.28 -2.85 -7.91
N ILE A 42 -12.85 -3.40 -6.83
CA ILE A 42 -12.29 -3.25 -5.47
C ILE A 42 -10.88 -3.85 -5.40
N ARG A 43 -10.67 -5.06 -5.92
CA ARG A 43 -9.38 -5.72 -5.88
C ARG A 43 -8.32 -4.95 -6.68
N GLU A 44 -8.69 -4.44 -7.84
CA GLU A 44 -7.81 -3.66 -8.69
C GLU A 44 -7.40 -2.35 -8.00
N LYS A 45 -8.37 -1.58 -7.50
CA LYS A 45 -8.08 -0.32 -6.83
C LYS A 45 -7.29 -0.53 -5.53
N ALA A 46 -7.62 -1.56 -4.75
CA ALA A 46 -6.88 -1.89 -3.53
C ALA A 46 -5.42 -2.22 -3.84
N LYS A 47 -5.16 -3.05 -4.87
CA LYS A 47 -3.78 -3.35 -5.31
C LYS A 47 -3.03 -2.10 -5.74
N ALA A 48 -3.68 -1.20 -6.49
CA ALA A 48 -3.06 0.03 -6.94
C ALA A 48 -2.67 0.93 -5.76
N VAL A 49 -3.55 1.09 -4.77
CA VAL A 49 -3.28 1.89 -3.57
C VAL A 49 -2.17 1.27 -2.73
N ILE A 50 -2.19 -0.05 -2.51
CA ILE A 50 -1.12 -0.75 -1.78
C ILE A 50 0.23 -0.54 -2.49
N ALA A 51 0.28 -0.75 -3.80
CA ALA A 51 1.50 -0.56 -4.58
C ALA A 51 2.02 0.89 -4.51
N GLU A 52 1.13 1.89 -4.50
CA GLU A 52 1.51 3.29 -4.36
C GLU A 52 2.18 3.60 -3.00
N HIS A 53 1.71 2.96 -1.93
CA HIS A 53 2.26 3.17 -0.59
C HIS A 53 3.48 2.30 -0.25
N GLU A 54 3.57 1.09 -0.82
CA GLU A 54 4.67 0.16 -0.55
C GLU A 54 5.88 0.35 -1.47
N GLN A 55 5.71 0.99 -2.63
CA GLN A 55 6.81 1.21 -3.57
C GLN A 55 7.48 2.56 -3.35
N THR A 56 8.72 2.54 -2.89
CA THR A 56 9.60 3.71 -2.98
C THR A 56 10.04 3.88 -4.43
N ARG A 57 9.54 4.93 -5.09
CA ARG A 57 9.97 5.28 -6.45
C ARG A 57 11.22 6.13 -6.39
N PHE A 58 12.33 5.59 -6.90
CA PHE A 58 13.56 6.34 -7.10
C PHE A 58 13.58 6.98 -8.49
N SER A 59 14.09 8.21 -8.59
CA SER A 59 14.55 8.72 -9.89
C SER A 59 15.80 7.93 -10.34
N ALA A 60 16.22 8.11 -11.60
CA ALA A 60 17.45 7.47 -12.08
C ALA A 60 18.69 7.93 -11.29
N GLU A 61 18.69 9.19 -10.83
CA GLU A 61 19.75 9.76 -10.02
C GLU A 61 19.74 9.18 -8.60
N ASP A 62 18.56 9.10 -7.98
CA ASP A 62 18.40 8.47 -6.66
C ASP A 62 18.81 7.00 -6.70
N TRP A 63 18.48 6.28 -7.78
CA TRP A 63 18.87 4.89 -7.97
C TRP A 63 20.39 4.74 -7.98
N ARG A 64 21.09 5.57 -8.78
CA ARG A 64 22.55 5.55 -8.83
C ARG A 64 23.17 5.86 -7.48
N LEU A 65 22.70 6.92 -6.82
CA LEU A 65 23.21 7.35 -5.52
C LEU A 65 22.96 6.29 -4.43
N PHE A 66 21.77 5.71 -4.41
CA PHE A 66 21.40 4.68 -3.44
C PHE A 66 22.33 3.46 -3.52
N PHE A 67 22.56 2.93 -4.72
CA PHE A 67 23.45 1.78 -4.89
C PHE A 67 24.92 2.14 -4.64
N GLU A 68 25.37 3.34 -5.04
CA GLU A 68 26.72 3.82 -4.73
C GLU A 68 26.98 3.87 -3.21
N LEU A 69 25.99 4.31 -2.44
CA LEU A 69 26.04 4.36 -0.97
C LEU A 69 25.91 2.98 -0.30
N LEU A 70 25.28 2.01 -0.96
CA LEU A 70 25.27 0.62 -0.47
C LEU A 70 26.62 -0.06 -0.66
N ASP A 71 27.26 0.16 -1.81
CA ASP A 71 28.58 -0.40 -2.11
C ASP A 71 29.69 0.30 -1.30
N ASN A 72 29.55 1.60 -1.06
CA ASN A 72 30.51 2.42 -0.32
C ASN A 72 29.81 3.18 0.82
N PRO A 73 29.45 2.49 1.92
CA PRO A 73 28.75 3.12 3.02
C PRO A 73 29.65 4.18 3.69
N PRO A 74 29.19 5.44 3.81
CA PRO A 74 29.95 6.48 4.48
C PRO A 74 29.94 6.27 5.99
N GLU A 75 30.96 6.80 6.66
CA GLU A 75 31.02 6.80 8.12
C GLU A 75 29.83 7.55 8.75
N PRO A 76 29.25 7.05 9.85
CA PRO A 76 28.13 7.70 10.52
C PRO A 76 28.48 9.12 10.97
N THR A 77 27.58 10.06 10.70
CA THR A 77 27.75 11.45 11.14
C THR A 77 27.71 11.57 12.66
N GLU A 78 28.30 12.62 13.22
CA GLU A 78 28.23 12.89 14.66
C GLU A 78 26.80 13.02 15.18
N ARG A 79 25.87 13.52 14.35
CA ARG A 79 24.44 13.57 14.72
C ARG A 79 23.80 12.19 14.80
N MET A 80 24.18 11.26 13.91
CA MET A 80 23.73 9.86 13.96
C MET A 80 24.27 9.15 15.20
N LYS A 81 25.55 9.35 15.54
CA LYS A 81 26.16 8.80 16.76
C LYS A 81 25.43 9.29 18.03
N LYS A 82 25.12 10.58 18.09
CA LYS A 82 24.33 11.15 19.20
C LYS A 82 22.92 10.57 19.28
N ALA A 83 22.23 10.43 18.14
CA ALA A 83 20.90 9.83 18.10
C ALA A 83 20.89 8.38 18.59
N LEU A 84 21.93 7.60 18.26
CA LEU A 84 22.10 6.25 18.78
C LEU A 84 22.27 6.23 20.31
N GLN A 85 23.07 7.15 20.87
CA GLN A 85 23.21 7.29 22.33
C GLN A 85 21.88 7.64 23.00
N THR A 86 21.12 8.58 22.43
CA THR A 86 19.79 8.93 22.93
C THR A 86 18.85 7.73 22.91
N TYR A 87 18.81 6.98 21.81
CA TYR A 87 18.01 5.76 21.71
C TYR A 87 18.37 4.73 22.77
N ASN A 88 19.67 4.46 22.97
CA ASN A 88 20.13 3.50 23.99
C ASN A 88 19.72 3.91 25.40
N ASN A 89 19.75 5.21 25.72
CA ASN A 89 19.32 5.71 27.02
C ASN A 89 17.81 5.52 27.22
N ILE A 90 16.98 5.78 26.20
CA ILE A 90 15.53 5.56 26.26
C ILE A 90 15.22 4.08 26.51
N VAL A 91 15.88 3.18 25.76
CA VAL A 91 15.67 1.73 25.92
C VAL A 91 16.18 1.25 27.28
N ALA A 92 17.24 1.84 27.82
CA ALA A 92 17.77 1.49 29.14
C ALA A 92 16.90 2.00 30.30
N ASP A 93 16.19 3.13 30.13
CA ASP A 93 15.28 3.69 31.15
C ASP A 93 13.89 2.98 31.16
N GLU A 94 13.52 2.27 30.10
CA GLU A 94 12.28 1.46 30.02
C GLU A 94 12.43 0.02 30.57
N VAL A 95 13.63 -0.39 30.98
CA VAL A 95 13.95 -1.74 31.53
C VAL A 95 14.14 -1.72 33.04
#